data_AF-A0AA37WMF7-F1
#
_entry.id   AF-A0AA37WMF7-F1
#
_cell.length_a   1.000
_cell.length_b   1.000
_cell.length_c   1.000
_cell.angle_alpha   90.00
_cell.angle_beta   90.00
_cell.angle_gamma   90.00
#
_symmetry.space_group_name_H-M   'P 1'
#
loop_
_entity.id
_entity.type
_entity.pdbx_description
1 polymer ?
#
loop_
_entity_poly.entity_id
_entity_poly.type
_entity_poly.pdbx_seq_one_letter_code
_entity_poly.pdbx_strand_id
1 'polypeptide(L)'
;MSEFLLTKMNPKGASWEFSGRGGVVAFTQYDIAAALSFGALPLPAYYLARAKYCEDHQAAESLRAHLLDKIEKESLQQDWKITKDNACGIADLLMAESVFDIQCKACKGLGYLYEKSGSINSSRRCEKCNGSGVGVLSQRKRAAMAKIALTTWHRHWNERLDFLMCYIKELEEHVVKHINEQCGHKYN
;
A
#
# COMPACT_ATOMS: atom_id res chain seq x y z
N MET A 1 -1.87 16.57 6.97
CA MET A 1 -3.06 16.73 6.10
C MET A 1 -3.12 15.71 4.94
N SER A 2 -2.21 14.73 4.84
CA SER A 2 -2.18 13.70 3.77
C SER A 2 -3.12 12.50 4.01
N GLU A 3 -3.44 12.17 5.26
CA GLU A 3 -4.26 10.99 5.61
C GLU A 3 -5.67 10.98 4.99
N PHE A 4 -6.26 12.16 4.82
CA PHE A 4 -7.61 12.28 4.25
C PHE A 4 -7.64 11.87 2.76
N LEU A 5 -6.54 12.05 2.02
CA LEU A 5 -6.45 11.66 0.62
C LEU A 5 -6.20 10.16 0.45
N LEU A 6 -5.32 9.58 1.27
CA LEU A 6 -5.07 8.13 1.29
C LEU A 6 -6.36 7.36 1.56
N THR A 7 -7.22 7.90 2.43
CA THR A 7 -8.54 7.31 2.72
C THR A 7 -9.49 7.35 1.51
N LYS A 8 -9.34 8.33 0.60
CA LYS A 8 -10.15 8.46 -0.63
C LYS A 8 -9.64 7.64 -1.82
N MET A 9 -8.42 7.13 -1.74
CA MET A 9 -7.72 6.46 -2.84
C MET A 9 -7.76 4.93 -2.73
N ASN A 10 -8.63 4.34 -1.91
CA ASN A 10 -8.61 2.89 -1.66
C ASN A 10 -8.72 2.11 -2.99
N PRO A 11 -7.68 1.33 -3.39
CA PRO A 11 -7.55 0.78 -4.75
C PRO A 11 -8.64 -0.23 -5.12
N LYS A 12 -9.22 -0.87 -4.10
CA LYS A 12 -10.47 -1.61 -4.21
C LYS A 12 -11.58 -0.66 -3.82
N GLY A 13 -12.19 -0.04 -4.83
CA GLY A 13 -13.16 1.04 -4.71
C GLY A 13 -13.92 1.00 -3.40
N ALA A 14 -13.81 2.10 -2.64
CA ALA A 14 -14.70 2.34 -1.52
C ALA A 14 -16.13 2.03 -2.00
N SER A 15 -16.69 0.94 -1.49
CA SER A 15 -18.09 0.63 -1.68
C SER A 15 -18.82 1.74 -0.93
N TRP A 16 -19.38 2.67 -1.69
CA TRP A 16 -20.24 3.72 -1.15
C TRP A 16 -21.68 3.22 -1.20
N GLU A 17 -22.00 2.29 -0.31
CA GLU A 17 -23.30 2.37 0.34
C GLU A 17 -23.09 3.11 1.66
N PHE A 18 -22.94 4.44 1.56
CA PHE A 18 -23.12 5.31 2.72
C PHE A 18 -24.49 5.97 2.61
N SER A 19 -25.43 5.41 3.35
CA SER A 19 -26.73 5.98 3.67
C SER A 19 -26.53 7.17 4.62
N GLY A 20 -26.23 8.34 4.05
CA GLY A 20 -26.15 9.60 4.81
C GLY A 20 -26.00 10.79 3.87
N ARG A 21 -26.86 11.80 4.01
CA ARG A 21 -26.89 13.02 3.18
C ARG A 21 -25.57 13.81 3.30
N GLY A 22 -24.63 13.54 2.39
CA GLY A 22 -23.33 14.20 2.33
C GLY A 22 -22.33 13.33 1.57
N GLY A 23 -22.45 13.29 0.24
CA GLY A 23 -21.61 12.45 -0.62
C GLY A 23 -20.14 12.83 -0.50
N VAL A 24 -19.31 11.90 -0.05
CA VAL A 24 -17.85 12.07 -0.09
C VAL A 24 -17.44 11.87 -1.55
N VAL A 25 -16.84 12.89 -2.15
CA VAL A 25 -16.21 12.76 -3.47
C VAL A 25 -15.05 11.78 -3.33
N ALA A 26 -15.24 10.58 -3.87
CA ALA A 26 -14.23 9.54 -3.97
C ALA A 26 -13.56 9.62 -5.33
N PHE A 27 -12.23 9.56 -5.35
CA PHE A 27 -11.49 9.50 -6.61
C PHE A 27 -11.73 8.15 -7.25
N THR A 28 -12.14 8.15 -8.52
CA THR A 28 -12.22 6.91 -9.30
C THR A 28 -10.84 6.49 -9.78
N GLN A 29 -10.68 5.22 -10.15
CA GLN A 29 -9.46 4.75 -10.81
C GLN A 29 -9.14 5.55 -12.08
N TYR A 30 -10.17 6.04 -12.79
CA TYR A 30 -10.02 6.90 -13.97
C TYR A 30 -9.46 8.28 -13.62
N ASP A 31 -9.88 8.88 -12.51
CA ASP A 31 -9.33 10.16 -12.04
C ASP A 31 -7.85 10.02 -11.71
N ILE A 32 -7.46 8.92 -11.06
CA ILE A 32 -6.07 8.62 -10.74
C ILE A 32 -5.27 8.40 -12.03
N ALA A 33 -5.76 7.56 -12.95
CA ALA A 33 -5.10 7.32 -14.23
C ALA A 33 -4.93 8.60 -15.06
N ALA A 34 -5.94 9.47 -15.06
CA ALA A 34 -5.87 10.79 -15.68
C ALA A 34 -4.83 11.67 -14.98
N ALA A 35 -4.80 11.74 -13.64
CA ALA A 35 -3.80 12.52 -12.92
C ALA A 35 -2.36 12.04 -13.20
N LEU A 36 -2.18 10.73 -13.37
CA LEU A 36 -0.88 10.12 -13.68
C LEU A 36 -0.41 10.39 -15.12
N SER A 37 -1.29 10.82 -16.04
CA SER A 37 -0.89 11.17 -17.41
C SER A 37 -0.31 12.58 -17.52
N PHE A 38 -0.57 13.44 -16.54
CA PHE A 38 0.00 14.78 -16.46
C PHE A 38 1.25 14.77 -15.60
N GLY A 39 2.36 15.35 -16.08
CA GLY A 39 3.50 15.77 -15.25
C GLY A 39 4.72 14.83 -15.18
N ALA A 40 5.59 15.09 -14.19
CA ALA A 40 6.96 14.58 -14.09
C ALA A 40 7.17 13.75 -12.80
N LEU A 41 6.32 12.75 -12.58
CA LEU A 41 6.46 11.85 -11.43
C LEU A 41 7.69 10.94 -11.62
N PRO A 42 8.53 10.72 -10.58
CA PRO A 42 9.62 9.76 -10.69
C PRO A 42 9.10 8.40 -11.13
N LEU A 43 9.81 7.76 -12.06
CA LEU A 43 9.36 6.53 -12.70
C LEU A 43 8.95 5.41 -11.71
N PRO A 44 9.65 5.17 -10.58
CA PRO A 44 9.22 4.18 -9.60
C PRO A 44 7.91 4.54 -8.88
N ALA A 45 7.68 5.83 -8.61
CA ALA A 45 6.44 6.32 -8.01
C ALA A 45 5.28 6.19 -9.00
N TYR A 46 5.53 6.42 -10.30
CA TYR A 46 4.57 6.16 -11.36
C TYR A 46 4.16 4.69 -11.44
N TYR A 47 5.13 3.78 -11.42
CA TYR A 47 4.84 2.35 -11.41
C TYR A 47 4.08 1.92 -10.15
N LEU A 48 4.43 2.46 -8.99
CA LEU A 48 3.70 2.23 -7.74
C LEU A 48 2.24 2.66 -7.85
N ALA A 49 1.98 3.86 -8.36
CA ALA A 49 0.62 4.36 -8.51
C ALA A 49 -0.21 3.51 -9.47
N ARG A 50 0.34 3.14 -10.64
CA ARG A 50 -0.36 2.29 -11.62
C ARG A 50 -0.60 0.88 -11.09
N ALA A 51 0.40 0.28 -10.47
CA ALA A 51 0.29 -1.06 -9.89
C ALA A 51 -0.78 -1.09 -8.79
N LYS A 52 -0.78 -0.08 -7.91
CA LYS A 52 -1.69 0.00 -6.76
C LYS A 52 -3.11 0.38 -7.16
N TYR A 53 -3.28 1.46 -7.91
CA TYR A 53 -4.61 2.05 -8.14
C TYR A 53 -5.24 1.70 -9.48
N CYS A 54 -4.46 1.26 -10.47
CA CYS A 54 -4.96 0.90 -11.79
C CYS A 54 -4.89 -0.61 -12.07
N GLU A 55 -4.48 -1.41 -11.08
CA GLU A 55 -4.28 -2.87 -11.20
C GLU A 55 -3.40 -3.27 -12.40
N ASP A 56 -2.42 -2.42 -12.72
CA ASP A 56 -1.56 -2.62 -13.87
C ASP A 56 -0.44 -3.63 -13.58
N HIS A 57 -0.56 -4.82 -14.17
CA HIS A 57 0.42 -5.89 -14.03
C HIS A 57 1.81 -5.54 -14.57
N GLN A 58 1.90 -4.81 -15.69
CA GLN A 58 3.19 -4.44 -16.27
C GLN A 58 3.90 -3.40 -15.40
N ALA A 59 3.15 -2.45 -14.84
CA ALA A 59 3.68 -1.52 -13.86
C ALA A 59 4.13 -2.23 -12.57
N ALA A 60 3.38 -3.24 -12.13
CA ALA A 60 3.75 -4.06 -10.96
C ALA A 60 5.07 -4.81 -11.17
N GLU A 61 5.29 -5.42 -12.35
CA GLU A 61 6.56 -6.07 -12.70
C GLU A 61 7.72 -5.06 -12.76
N SER A 62 7.48 -3.90 -13.36
CA SER A 62 8.48 -2.84 -13.48
C SER A 62 8.88 -2.27 -12.11
N LEU A 63 7.90 -2.06 -11.22
CA LEU A 63 8.18 -1.67 -9.83
C LEU A 63 8.95 -2.76 -9.10
N ARG A 64 8.56 -4.03 -9.24
CA ARG A 64 9.26 -5.16 -8.61
C ARG A 64 10.73 -5.23 -9.03
N ALA A 65 11.01 -5.06 -10.33
CA ALA A 65 12.38 -5.00 -10.84
C ALA A 65 13.17 -3.81 -10.25
N HIS A 66 12.53 -2.65 -10.12
CA HIS A 66 13.13 -1.48 -9.46
C HIS A 66 13.44 -1.74 -7.97
N LEU A 67 12.52 -2.37 -7.24
CA LEU A 67 12.74 -2.72 -5.84
C LEU A 67 13.88 -3.72 -5.67
N LEU A 68 14.02 -4.68 -6.59
CA LEU A 68 15.16 -5.59 -6.61
C LEU A 68 16.50 -4.86 -6.76
N ASP A 69 16.62 -3.98 -7.76
CA ASP A 69 17.82 -3.16 -7.96
C ASP A 69 18.12 -2.27 -6.73
N LYS A 70 17.08 -1.69 -6.11
CA LYS A 70 17.23 -0.94 -4.86
C LYS A 70 17.75 -1.81 -3.73
N ILE A 71 17.19 -3.01 -3.52
CA ILE A 71 17.64 -3.95 -2.48
C ILE A 71 19.09 -4.37 -2.72
N GLU A 72 19.48 -4.66 -3.97
CA GLU A 72 20.85 -5.03 -4.32
C GLU A 72 21.83 -3.89 -4.01
N LYS A 73 21.51 -2.65 -4.41
CA LYS A 73 22.30 -1.46 -4.11
C LYS A 73 22.47 -1.21 -2.62
N GLU A 74 21.37 -1.27 -1.85
CA GLU A 74 21.42 -1.11 -0.40
C GLU A 74 22.19 -2.25 0.27
N SER A 75 22.06 -3.48 -0.24
CA SER A 75 22.80 -4.62 0.30
C SER A 75 24.32 -4.47 0.13
N LEU A 76 24.76 -3.90 -0.99
CA LEU A 76 26.18 -3.61 -1.24
C LEU A 76 26.68 -2.46 -0.36
N GLN A 77 25.87 -1.40 -0.20
CA GLN A 77 26.26 -0.22 0.59
C GLN A 77 26.34 -0.51 2.09
N GLN A 78 25.48 -1.38 2.59
CA GLN A 78 25.33 -1.67 4.01
C GLN A 78 25.90 -3.05 4.42
N ASP A 79 26.60 -3.73 3.49
CA ASP A 79 27.15 -5.08 3.66
C ASP A 79 26.12 -6.11 4.18
N TRP A 80 24.92 -6.09 3.59
CA TRP A 80 23.88 -7.07 3.95
C TRP A 80 24.18 -8.42 3.30
N LYS A 81 24.35 -9.44 4.14
CA LYS A 81 24.38 -10.84 3.68
C LYS A 81 23.00 -11.26 3.21
N ILE A 82 22.79 -11.25 1.90
CA ILE A 82 21.54 -11.61 1.23
C ILE A 82 21.82 -12.52 0.02
N THR A 83 20.98 -13.54 -0.18
CA THR A 83 21.01 -14.34 -1.42
C THR A 83 20.07 -13.74 -2.45
N LYS A 84 20.26 -14.07 -3.74
CA LYS A 84 19.34 -13.65 -4.81
C LYS A 84 17.89 -14.04 -4.52
N ASP A 85 17.67 -15.23 -3.96
CA ASP A 85 16.34 -15.72 -3.58
C ASP A 85 15.71 -14.90 -2.45
N ASN A 86 16.52 -14.46 -1.49
CA ASN A 86 16.06 -13.57 -0.43
C ASN A 86 15.73 -12.18 -0.97
N ALA A 87 16.53 -11.64 -1.89
CA ALA A 87 16.26 -10.35 -2.53
C ALA A 87 14.90 -10.37 -3.25
N CYS A 88 14.65 -11.41 -4.06
CA CYS A 88 13.35 -11.67 -4.68
C CYS A 88 12.21 -11.74 -3.64
N GLY A 89 12.38 -12.53 -2.58
CA GLY A 89 11.36 -12.66 -1.55
C GLY A 89 11.07 -11.36 -0.80
N ILE A 90 12.08 -10.51 -0.59
CA ILE A 90 11.91 -9.19 0.04
C ILE A 90 11.19 -8.24 -0.90
N ALA A 91 11.54 -8.20 -2.19
CA ALA A 91 10.81 -7.41 -3.19
C ALA A 91 9.33 -7.85 -3.26
N ASP A 92 9.06 -9.16 -3.25
CA ASP A 92 7.69 -9.70 -3.24
C ASP A 92 6.93 -9.30 -1.95
N LEU A 93 7.62 -9.31 -0.81
CA LEU A 93 7.05 -8.85 0.46
C LEU A 93 6.71 -7.36 0.43
N LEU A 94 7.63 -6.51 -0.06
CA LEU A 94 7.41 -5.09 -0.22
C LEU A 94 6.20 -4.80 -1.13
N MET A 95 6.09 -5.51 -2.27
CA MET A 95 4.91 -5.43 -3.15
C MET A 95 3.63 -5.84 -2.43
N ALA A 96 3.66 -6.92 -1.65
CA ALA A 96 2.49 -7.38 -0.91
C ALA A 96 2.01 -6.41 0.17
N GLU A 97 2.93 -5.73 0.87
CA GLU A 97 2.56 -4.77 1.92
C GLU A 97 2.16 -3.40 1.38
N SER A 98 2.65 -3.01 0.19
CA SER A 98 2.45 -1.66 -0.36
C SER A 98 1.43 -1.57 -1.51
N VAL A 99 1.35 -2.60 -2.35
CA VAL A 99 0.51 -2.58 -3.56
C VAL A 99 -0.76 -3.38 -3.36
N PHE A 100 -0.65 -4.61 -2.84
CA PHE A 100 -1.76 -5.57 -2.89
C PHE A 100 -2.73 -5.53 -1.69
N ASP A 101 -2.56 -4.55 -0.80
CA ASP A 101 -3.31 -4.37 0.46
C ASP A 101 -3.57 -5.67 1.21
N ILE A 102 -2.79 -5.91 2.26
CA ILE A 102 -3.11 -6.99 3.20
C ILE A 102 -4.45 -6.66 3.85
N GLN A 103 -5.51 -7.39 3.54
CA GLN A 103 -6.80 -7.12 4.15
C GLN A 103 -6.77 -7.48 5.64
N CYS A 104 -7.36 -6.62 6.47
CA CYS A 104 -7.54 -6.91 7.88
C CYS A 104 -8.42 -8.16 8.02
N LYS A 105 -7.89 -9.20 8.67
CA LYS A 105 -8.60 -10.48 8.84
C LYS A 105 -9.91 -10.36 9.63
N ALA A 106 -10.01 -9.38 10.52
CA ALA A 106 -11.19 -9.19 11.35
C ALA A 106 -12.37 -8.60 10.55
N CYS A 107 -12.13 -7.53 9.77
CA CYS A 107 -13.18 -6.87 8.98
C CYS A 107 -13.16 -7.21 7.48
N LYS A 108 -12.26 -8.11 7.05
CA LYS A 108 -12.09 -8.54 5.64
C LYS A 108 -11.90 -7.37 4.66
N GLY A 109 -11.17 -6.33 5.08
CA GLY A 109 -10.95 -5.15 4.25
C GLY A 109 -12.00 -4.03 4.40
N LEU A 110 -13.11 -4.27 5.12
CA LEU A 110 -14.20 -3.28 5.20
C LEU A 110 -13.89 -2.10 6.12
N GLY A 111 -13.01 -2.26 7.11
CA GLY A 111 -12.75 -1.25 8.12
C GLY A 111 -13.80 -1.18 9.24
N TYR A 112 -14.97 -1.79 9.08
CA TYR A 112 -16.03 -1.86 10.08
C TYR A 112 -16.56 -3.29 10.24
N LEU A 113 -17.27 -3.53 11.34
CA LEU A 113 -17.97 -4.78 11.65
C LEU A 113 -19.46 -4.48 11.80
N TYR A 114 -20.31 -5.30 11.17
CA TYR A 114 -21.76 -5.22 11.36
C TYR A 114 -22.14 -6.04 12.59
N GLU A 115 -22.90 -5.42 13.50
CA GLU A 115 -23.48 -6.08 14.65
C GLU A 115 -25.00 -6.15 14.47
N LYS A 116 -25.55 -7.36 14.60
CA LYS A 116 -26.99 -7.56 14.66
C LYS A 116 -27.38 -7.59 16.13
N SER A 117 -28.07 -6.54 16.59
CA SER A 117 -28.67 -6.50 17.92
C SER A 117 -30.18 -6.35 17.77
N GLY A 118 -30.89 -7.48 17.75
CA GLY A 118 -32.33 -7.53 17.51
C GLY A 118 -32.70 -7.08 16.10
N SER A 119 -33.59 -6.08 16.00
CA SER A 119 -34.06 -5.48 14.73
C SER A 119 -33.19 -4.32 14.22
N ILE A 120 -32.17 -3.90 14.98
CA ILE A 120 -31.28 -2.80 14.61
C ILE A 120 -29.95 -3.38 14.11
N ASN A 121 -29.62 -3.06 12.85
CA ASN A 121 -28.27 -3.24 12.32
C ASN A 121 -27.44 -2.02 12.72
N SER A 122 -26.42 -2.22 13.55
CA SER A 122 -25.41 -1.21 13.81
C SER A 122 -24.09 -1.60 13.14
N SER A 123 -23.29 -0.61 12.79
CA SER A 123 -21.91 -0.81 12.35
C SER A 123 -20.98 -0.16 13.35
N ARG A 124 -19.92 -0.86 13.75
CA ARG A 124 -18.84 -0.27 14.54
C ARG A 124 -17.52 -0.33 13.79
N ARG A 125 -16.64 0.64 14.06
CA ARG A 125 -15.28 0.65 13.53
C ARG A 125 -14.53 -0.60 13.99
N CYS A 126 -13.80 -1.24 13.08
CA CYS A 126 -12.98 -2.39 13.42
C CYS A 126 -11.79 -1.95 14.27
N GLU A 127 -11.71 -2.42 15.51
CA GLU A 127 -10.63 -2.10 16.45
C GLU A 127 -9.27 -2.63 15.99
N LYS A 128 -9.24 -3.75 15.26
CA LYS A 128 -7.98 -4.38 14.81
C LYS A 128 -7.23 -3.57 13.76
N CYS A 129 -7.94 -2.87 12.88
CA CYS A 129 -7.36 -2.00 11.85
C CYS A 129 -7.69 -0.52 12.08
N ASN A 130 -8.31 -0.17 13.20
CA ASN A 130 -8.82 1.16 13.51
C ASN A 130 -9.58 1.82 12.34
N GLY A 131 -10.42 1.07 11.62
CA GLY A 131 -11.18 1.62 10.49
C GLY A 131 -10.50 1.60 9.13
N SER A 132 -9.19 1.29 9.03
CA SER A 132 -8.49 1.36 7.74
C SER A 132 -8.88 0.24 6.76
N GLY A 133 -9.36 -0.90 7.25
CA GLY A 133 -9.52 -2.12 6.46
C GLY A 133 -8.20 -2.84 6.15
N VAL A 134 -7.06 -2.19 6.39
CA VAL A 134 -5.72 -2.72 6.13
C VAL A 134 -5.22 -3.49 7.35
N GLY A 135 -4.68 -4.68 7.08
CA GLY A 135 -4.01 -5.55 8.02
C GLY A 135 -2.50 -5.50 7.85
N VAL A 136 -1.80 -6.23 8.72
CA VAL A 136 -0.34 -6.34 8.70
C VAL A 136 0.00 -7.82 8.65
N LEU A 137 1.03 -8.20 7.88
CA LEU A 137 1.54 -9.57 7.92
C LEU A 137 2.19 -9.83 9.27
N SER A 138 1.99 -11.03 9.80
CA SER A 138 2.75 -11.44 10.97
C SER A 138 4.23 -11.58 10.61
N GLN A 139 5.12 -11.34 11.57
CA GLN A 139 6.57 -11.47 11.38
C GLN A 139 6.97 -12.85 10.81
N ARG A 140 6.28 -13.91 11.22
CA ARG A 140 6.44 -15.26 10.67
C ARG A 140 6.12 -15.34 9.18
N LYS A 141 5.05 -14.70 8.74
CA LYS A 141 4.63 -14.69 7.33
C LYS A 141 5.56 -13.80 6.49
N ARG A 142 6.01 -12.66 7.03
CA ARG A 142 7.03 -11.81 6.41
C ARG A 142 8.33 -12.59 6.16
N ALA A 143 8.85 -13.26 7.19
CA ALA A 143 10.05 -14.08 7.10
C ALA A 143 9.90 -15.22 6.06
N ALA A 144 8.75 -15.90 6.05
CA ALA A 144 8.46 -16.96 5.09
C ALA A 144 8.41 -16.44 3.64
N MET A 145 7.76 -15.31 3.39
CA MET A 145 7.72 -14.68 2.06
C MET A 145 9.11 -14.25 1.60
N ALA A 146 9.91 -13.67 2.50
CA ALA A 146 11.30 -13.30 2.24
C ALA A 146 12.26 -14.49 2.10
N LYS A 147 11.78 -15.73 2.35
CA LYS A 147 12.59 -16.95 2.41
C LYS A 147 13.73 -16.87 3.43
N ILE A 148 13.52 -16.17 4.53
CA ILE A 148 14.51 -15.95 5.60
C ILE A 148 14.07 -16.70 6.84
N ALA A 149 15.01 -17.39 7.50
CA ALA A 149 14.73 -18.05 8.77
C ALA A 149 14.25 -17.02 9.82
N LEU A 150 13.19 -17.34 10.56
CA LEU A 150 12.55 -16.42 11.50
C LEU A 150 13.52 -15.82 12.55
N THR A 151 14.51 -16.58 12.99
CA THR A 151 15.55 -16.11 13.91
C THR A 151 16.43 -15.03 13.29
N THR A 152 16.84 -15.22 12.03
CA THR A 152 17.61 -14.23 11.24
C THR A 152 16.74 -13.01 10.93
N TRP A 153 15.46 -13.24 10.70
CA TRP A 153 14.49 -12.18 10.48
C TRP A 153 14.41 -11.21 11.66
N HIS A 154 14.16 -11.74 12.86
CA HIS A 154 14.06 -10.92 14.07
C HIS A 154 15.36 -10.17 14.39
N ARG A 155 16.52 -10.80 14.12
CA ARG A 155 17.81 -10.21 14.47
C ARG A 155 18.23 -9.06 13.54
N HIS A 156 17.87 -9.13 12.25
CA HIS A 156 18.45 -8.23 11.25
C HIS A 156 17.43 -7.67 10.26
N TRP A 157 16.48 -8.49 9.79
CA TRP A 157 15.64 -8.10 8.66
C TRP A 157 14.41 -7.31 9.04
N ASN A 158 13.97 -7.33 10.29
CA ASN A 158 12.86 -6.49 10.71
C ASN A 158 13.20 -4.99 10.54
N GLU A 159 14.34 -4.55 11.05
CA GLU A 159 14.81 -3.16 10.92
C GLU A 159 15.14 -2.80 9.45
N ARG A 160 15.74 -3.72 8.70
CA ARG A 160 16.04 -3.51 7.27
C ARG A 160 14.77 -3.41 6.42
N LEU A 161 13.74 -4.18 6.74
CA LEU A 161 12.45 -4.06 6.08
C LEU A 161 11.84 -2.69 6.37
N ASP A 162 11.87 -2.24 7.62
CA ASP A 162 11.35 -0.92 7.98
C ASP A 162 12.07 0.20 7.22
N PHE A 163 13.39 0.10 7.06
CA PHE A 163 14.17 1.00 6.19
C PHE A 163 13.71 0.98 4.72
N LEU A 164 13.52 -0.21 4.13
CA LEU A 164 13.03 -0.34 2.74
C LEU A 164 11.58 0.16 2.59
N MET A 165 10.75 0.00 3.62
CA MET A 165 9.38 0.52 3.64
C MET A 165 9.35 2.05 3.72
N CYS A 166 10.34 2.71 4.33
CA CYS A 166 10.46 4.16 4.27
C CYS A 166 10.64 4.64 2.82
N TYR A 167 11.46 3.95 2.02
CA TYR A 167 11.61 4.28 0.60
C TYR A 167 10.27 4.16 -0.17
N ILE A 168 9.45 3.14 0.14
CA ILE A 168 8.12 3.03 -0.48
C ILE A 168 7.22 4.18 -0.05
N LYS A 169 7.24 4.57 1.23
CA LYS A 169 6.46 5.72 1.72
C LYS A 169 6.87 7.01 1.01
N GLU A 170 8.15 7.22 0.75
CA GLU A 170 8.64 8.35 -0.05
C GLU A 170 8.04 8.32 -1.47
N LEU A 171 7.98 7.15 -2.12
CA LEU A 171 7.30 7.00 -3.41
C LEU A 171 5.80 7.32 -3.30
N GLU A 172 5.11 6.84 -2.26
CA GLU A 172 3.70 7.15 -2.01
C GLU A 172 3.48 8.65 -1.79
N GLU A 173 4.38 9.32 -1.07
CA GLU A 173 4.32 10.77 -0.85
C GLU A 173 4.46 11.54 -2.18
N HIS A 174 5.35 11.11 -3.08
CA HIS A 174 5.43 11.66 -4.42
C HIS A 174 4.13 11.48 -5.20
N VAL A 175 3.50 10.30 -5.13
CA VAL A 175 2.21 10.02 -5.79
C VAL A 175 1.11 10.92 -5.23
N VAL A 176 0.99 11.01 -3.90
CA VAL A 176 -0.04 11.82 -3.24
C VAL A 176 0.14 13.30 -3.57
N LYS A 177 1.38 13.81 -3.51
CA LYS A 177 1.68 15.20 -3.87
C LYS A 177 1.30 15.49 -5.32
N HIS A 178 1.69 14.59 -6.23
CA HIS A 178 1.39 14.71 -7.65
C HIS A 178 -0.11 14.72 -7.94
N ILE A 179 -0.86 13.77 -7.37
CA ILE A 179 -2.31 13.71 -7.54
C ILE A 179 -2.99 14.95 -6.96
N ASN A 180 -2.51 15.46 -5.83
CA ASN A 180 -3.01 16.72 -5.27
C ASN A 180 -2.80 17.92 -6.18
N GLU A 181 -1.63 18.02 -6.81
CA GLU A 181 -1.33 19.11 -7.76
C GLU A 181 -2.24 19.03 -8.99
N GLN A 182 -2.46 17.84 -9.55
CA GLN A 182 -3.29 17.67 -10.75
C GLN A 182 -4.80 17.76 -10.48
N CYS A 183 -5.27 17.22 -9.36
CA CYS A 183 -6.69 17.19 -9.01
C CYS A 183 -7.14 18.43 -8.22
N GLY A 184 -6.25 19.08 -7.48
CA GLY A 184 -6.55 20.26 -6.66
C GLY A 184 -6.92 21.50 -7.46
N HIS A 185 -6.50 21.60 -8.72
CA HIS A 185 -6.89 22.69 -9.62
C HIS A 185 -8.35 22.61 -10.12
N LYS A 186 -9.04 21.47 -9.96
CA LYS A 186 -10.42 21.31 -10.45
C LYS A 186 -11.52 21.76 -9.48
N TYR A 187 -11.17 22.16 -8.25
CA TYR A 187 -12.15 22.41 -7.18
C TYR A 187 -12.01 23.77 -6.46
N ASN A 188 -11.27 24.73 -7.04
CA ASN A 188 -11.34 26.16 -6.69
C ASN A 188 -12.07 26.91 -7.79
#